data_AF-A0A9P6NDQ0-F1
#
_entry.id   AF-A0A9P6NDQ0-F1
#
_cell.length_a   1.000
_cell.length_b   1.000
_cell.length_c   1.000
_cell.angle_alpha   90.00
_cell.angle_beta   90.00
_cell.angle_gamma   90.00
#
_symmetry.space_group_name_H-M   'P 1'
#
loop_
_entity.id
_entity.type
_entity.pdbx_description
1 polymer ?
#
loop_
_entity_poly.entity_id
_entity_poly.type
_entity_poly.pdbx_seq_one_letter_code
_entity_poly.pdbx_strand_id
1 'polypeptide(L)'
;MSTLNNSNEDPSNIVKSTREAIDVLYDLSVLLGTGLDRQTLALCVSMVEDGANPLALASVVQELRMEAEARSSKARPVESVQRVTD
;
A
#
# COMPACT_ATOMS: atom_id res chain seq x y z
N MET A 1 -7.79 20.65 -12.57
CA MET A 1 -8.24 21.92 -11.95
C MET A 1 -8.10 21.68 -10.44
N SER A 2 -7.06 22.13 -9.74
CA SER A 2 -6.31 23.37 -9.86
C SER A 2 -4.90 23.21 -9.26
N THR A 3 -3.85 23.44 -10.04
CA THR A 3 -2.57 23.90 -9.50
C THR A 3 -2.52 25.40 -9.75
N LEU A 4 -2.96 26.19 -8.75
CA LEU A 4 -2.58 27.59 -8.66
C LEU A 4 -1.09 27.61 -8.34
N ASN A 5 -0.27 27.48 -9.38
CA ASN A 5 1.17 27.51 -9.28
C ASN A 5 1.60 28.94 -8.95
N ASN A 6 1.89 29.19 -7.67
CA ASN A 6 2.63 30.36 -7.24
C ASN A 6 4.09 30.12 -7.64
N SER A 7 4.56 30.81 -8.68
CA SER A 7 5.85 30.55 -9.37
C SER A 7 7.13 30.78 -8.55
N ASN A 8 7.08 30.75 -7.22
CA ASN A 8 8.18 31.07 -6.30
C ASN A 8 8.40 30.01 -5.19
N GLU A 9 7.84 28.81 -5.28
CA GLU A 9 8.07 27.79 -4.24
C GLU A 9 9.44 27.10 -4.39
N ASP A 10 10.29 27.28 -3.38
CA ASP A 10 11.56 26.56 -3.25
C ASP A 10 11.29 25.04 -3.34
N PRO A 11 11.97 24.29 -4.23
CA PRO A 11 11.76 22.85 -4.38
C PRO A 11 11.97 22.08 -3.07
N SER A 12 12.77 22.60 -2.14
CA SER A 12 12.93 22.00 -0.80
C SER A 12 11.66 22.09 0.05
N ASN A 13 10.79 23.08 -0.18
CA ASN A 13 9.52 23.24 0.52
C ASN A 13 8.47 22.24 0.03
N ILE A 14 8.40 22.01 -1.29
CA ILE A 14 7.48 21.03 -1.89
C ILE A 14 7.77 19.63 -1.35
N VAL A 15 9.04 19.21 -1.35
CA VAL A 15 9.45 17.89 -0.84
C VAL A 15 9.11 17.72 0.64
N LYS A 16 9.25 18.78 1.45
CA LYS A 16 8.86 18.77 2.86
C LYS A 16 7.36 18.61 3.02
N SER A 17 6.57 19.42 2.30
CA SER A 17 5.11 19.38 2.34
C SER A 17 4.55 18.01 1.92
N THR A 18 5.07 17.42 0.83
CA THR A 18 4.69 16.06 0.41
C THR A 18 5.02 15.03 1.48
N ARG A 19 6.18 15.14 2.14
CA ARG A 19 6.57 14.21 3.19
C ARG A 19 5.63 14.32 4.40
N GLU A 20 5.33 15.54 4.83
CA GLU A 20 4.40 15.80 5.93
C GLU A 20 3.00 15.27 5.63
N ALA A 21 2.51 15.47 4.40
CA ALA A 21 1.23 14.94 3.95
C ALA A 21 1.20 13.39 4.04
N ILE A 22 2.25 12.72 3.56
CA ILE A 22 2.35 11.26 3.65
C ILE A 22 2.43 10.78 5.10
N ASP A 23 3.13 11.51 5.98
CA ASP A 23 3.23 11.13 7.40
C ASP A 23 1.86 11.22 8.08
N VAL A 24 1.08 12.27 7.83
CA VAL A 24 -0.30 12.39 8.34
C VAL A 24 -1.21 11.29 7.77
N LEU A 25 -1.13 11.02 6.47
CA LEU A 25 -1.91 9.94 5.84
C LEU A 25 -1.54 8.57 6.41
N TYR A 26 -0.27 8.35 6.75
CA TYR A 26 0.18 7.11 7.37
C TYR A 26 -0.40 6.95 8.77
N ASP A 27 -0.38 7.99 9.61
CA ASP A 27 -0.99 7.97 10.94
C ASP A 27 -2.49 7.64 10.87
N LEU A 28 -3.21 8.23 9.90
CA LEU A 28 -4.60 7.89 9.62
C LEU A 28 -4.78 6.42 9.19
N SER A 29 -3.88 5.91 8.34
CA SER A 29 -3.94 4.53 7.86
C SER A 29 -3.75 3.51 9.00
N VAL A 30 -2.88 3.82 9.96
CA VAL A 30 -2.66 3.03 11.17
C VAL A 30 -3.89 3.09 12.06
N LEU A 31 -4.44 4.27 12.29
CA LEU A 31 -5.65 4.46 13.10
C LEU A 31 -6.85 3.68 12.54
N LEU A 32 -7.01 3.66 11.22
CA LEU A 32 -8.08 2.93 10.53
C LEU A 32 -7.78 1.44 10.34
N GLY A 33 -6.59 0.97 10.70
CA GLY A 33 -6.22 -0.43 10.58
C GLY A 33 -6.18 -0.94 9.13
N THR A 34 -5.82 -0.09 8.16
CA THR A 34 -5.77 -0.50 6.73
C THR A 34 -4.64 -1.49 6.44
N GLY A 35 -3.63 -1.54 7.32
CA GLY A 35 -2.48 -2.44 7.21
C GLY A 35 -1.57 -2.12 6.01
N LEU A 36 -1.60 -0.89 5.49
CA LEU A 36 -0.67 -0.41 4.47
C LEU A 36 0.63 0.05 5.15
N ASP A 37 1.77 -0.35 4.59
CA ASP A 37 3.05 0.26 4.97
C ASP A 37 3.25 1.61 4.26
N ARG A 38 4.24 2.38 4.72
CA ARG A 38 4.48 3.74 4.20
C ARG A 38 4.76 3.75 2.69
N GLN A 39 5.44 2.72 2.19
CA GLN A 39 5.78 2.62 0.77
C GLN A 39 4.54 2.32 -0.08
N THR A 40 3.71 1.36 0.35
CA THR A 40 2.46 1.00 -0.35
C THR A 40 1.48 2.16 -0.32
N LEU A 41 1.35 2.85 0.82
CA LEU A 41 0.51 4.04 0.93
C LEU A 41 0.95 5.13 -0.04
N ALA A 42 2.25 5.43 -0.11
CA ALA A 42 2.77 6.42 -1.04
C ALA A 42 2.47 6.05 -2.51
N LEU A 43 2.62 4.77 -2.87
CA LEU A 43 2.25 4.28 -4.19
C LEU A 43 0.75 4.47 -4.47
N CYS A 44 -0.12 4.12 -3.52
CA CYS A 44 -1.56 4.31 -3.67
C CYS A 44 -1.92 5.80 -3.85
N VAL A 45 -1.26 6.70 -3.12
CA VAL A 45 -1.44 8.15 -3.27
C VAL A 45 -1.05 8.59 -4.68
N SER A 46 0.13 8.21 -5.17
CA SER A 46 0.55 8.56 -6.54
C SER A 46 -0.40 8.02 -7.61
N MET A 47 -0.91 6.79 -7.45
CA MET A 47 -1.90 6.24 -8.37
C MET A 47 -3.20 7.06 -8.38
N VAL A 48 -3.66 7.52 -7.22
CA VAL A 48 -4.86 8.36 -7.11
C VAL A 48 -4.61 9.76 -7.70
N GLU A 49 -3.42 10.32 -7.49
CA GLU A 49 -2.99 11.58 -8.13
C GLU A 49 -2.94 11.47 -9.65
N ASP A 50 -2.54 10.31 -10.18
CA ASP A 50 -2.56 9.97 -11.61
C ASP A 50 -3.98 9.68 -12.15
N GLY A 51 -5.01 9.73 -11.29
CA GLY A 51 -6.42 9.61 -11.67
C GLY A 51 -7.04 8.24 -11.45
N ALA A 52 -6.36 7.32 -10.75
CA ALA A 52 -6.96 6.04 -10.36
C ALA A 52 -8.16 6.27 -9.42
N ASN A 53 -9.22 5.49 -9.61
CA ASN A 53 -10.36 5.51 -8.70
C ASN A 53 -9.99 4.83 -7.35
N PRO A 54 -10.11 5.53 -6.21
CA PRO A 54 -9.67 5.00 -4.91
C PRO A 54 -10.47 3.78 -4.44
N LEU A 55 -11.75 3.68 -4.81
CA LEU A 55 -12.58 2.51 -4.48
C LEU A 55 -12.15 1.29 -5.29
N ALA A 56 -11.89 1.46 -6.59
CA ALA A 56 -11.40 0.38 -7.43
C ALA A 56 -10.01 -0.09 -6.99
N LEU A 57 -9.12 0.85 -6.64
CA LEU A 57 -7.80 0.55 -6.12
C LEU A 57 -7.85 -0.25 -4.81
N ALA A 58 -8.75 0.13 -3.89
CA ALA A 58 -8.95 -0.61 -2.65
C ALA A 58 -9.41 -2.06 -2.88
N SER A 59 -10.28 -2.30 -3.86
CA SER A 59 -10.69 -3.65 -4.25
C SER A 59 -9.52 -4.48 -4.78
N VAL A 60 -8.69 -3.89 -5.66
CA VAL A 60 -7.51 -4.56 -6.21
C VAL A 60 -6.50 -4.91 -5.12
N VAL A 61 -6.24 -3.99 -4.18
CA VAL A 61 -5.33 -4.25 -3.05
C VAL A 61 -5.84 -5.41 -2.17
N GLN A 62 -7.14 -5.46 -1.91
CA GLN A 62 -7.74 -6.57 -1.15
C GLN A 62 -7.61 -7.90 -1.88
N GLU A 63 -7.92 -7.93 -3.17
CA GLU A 63 -7.81 -9.15 -3.98
C GLU A 63 -6.39 -9.70 -4.01
N LEU A 64 -5.39 -8.83 -4.24
CA LEU A 64 -3.97 -9.22 -4.24
C LEU A 64 -3.52 -9.78 -2.89
N ARG A 65 -4.00 -9.22 -1.77
CA ARG A 65 -3.69 -9.74 -0.43
C ARG A 65 -4.30 -11.12 -0.21
N MET A 66 -5.56 -11.31 -0.59
CA MET A 66 -6.24 -12.61 -0.51
C MET A 66 -5.53 -13.67 -1.35
N GLU A 67 -5.10 -13.32 -2.57
CA GLU A 67 -4.33 -14.24 -3.42
C GLU A 67 -2.97 -14.60 -2.84
N ALA A 68 -2.24 -13.63 -2.27
CA ALA A 68 -0.95 -13.86 -1.64
C ALA A 68 -1.07 -14.81 -0.45
N GLU A 69 -2.08 -14.61 0.41
CA GLU A 69 -2.39 -15.51 1.52
C GLU A 69 -2.73 -16.92 1.04
N ALA A 70 -3.63 -17.05 0.05
CA ALA A 70 -4.03 -18.34 -0.51
C ALA A 70 -2.86 -19.11 -1.19
N ARG A 71 -1.90 -18.40 -1.77
CA ARG A 71 -0.67 -18.99 -2.32
C ARG A 71 0.27 -19.46 -1.20
N SER A 72 0.43 -18.65 -0.16
CA SER A 72 1.28 -19.01 0.99
C SER A 72 0.76 -20.25 1.72
N SER A 73 -0.56 -20.45 1.79
CA SER A 73 -1.17 -21.61 2.47
C SER A 73 -1.07 -22.90 1.66
N LYS A 74 -1.09 -22.82 0.31
CA LYS A 74 -0.98 -23.99 -0.59
C LYS A 74 0.45 -24.52 -0.74
N ALA A 75 1.46 -23.73 -0.40
CA ALA A 75 2.86 -24.07 -0.57
C ALA A 75 3.46 -24.94 0.56
N ARG A 76 2.68 -25.43 1.52
CA ARG A 76 3.17 -26.38 2.54
C ARG A 76 3.08 -27.82 1.98
N PRO A 77 4.19 -28.51 1.67
CA PRO A 77 4.13 -29.95 1.46
C PRO A 77 3.78 -30.57 2.81
N VAL A 78 2.64 -31.24 2.90
CA VAL A 78 2.38 -32.24 3.94
C VAL A 78 3.32 -33.42 3.64
N GLU A 79 4.57 -33.29 4.05
CA GLU A 79 5.47 -34.43 4.20
C GLU A 79 5.03 -35.16 5.47
N SER A 80 3.96 -35.94 5.34
CA SER A 80 3.64 -36.99 6.29
C SER A 80 4.74 -38.03 6.16
N VAL A 81 5.77 -37.86 6.98
CA VAL A 81 6.83 -38.81 7.27
C VAL A 81 6.18 -40.18 7.51
N GLN A 82 6.23 -41.06 6.50
CA GLN A 82 6.02 -42.47 6.71
C GLN A 82 7.22 -42.96 7.53
N ARG A 83 7.05 -42.93 8.86
CA ARG A 83 8.01 -43.55 9.76
C ARG A 83 8.09 -45.03 9.41
N VAL A 84 9.31 -45.45 9.13
CA VAL A 84 9.80 -46.82 9.10
C VAL A 84 9.13 -47.65 10.19
N THR A 85 8.58 -48.79 9.81
CA THR A 85 8.74 -50.01 10.59
C THR A 85 8.98 -51.15 9.62
N ASP A 86 10.12 -51.81 9.82
CA ASP A 86 10.50 -53.12 9.28
C ASP A 86 9.37 -54.17 9.30
#